data_AF-X0WS28-F1
#
_entry.id   AF-X0WS28-F1
#
_cell.length_a   1.000
_cell.length_b   1.000
_cell.length_c   1.000
_cell.angle_alpha   90.00
_cell.angle_beta   90.00
_cell.angle_gamma   90.00
#
_symmetry.space_group_name_H-M   'P 1'
#
loop_
_entity.id
_entity.type
_entity.pdbx_description
1 polymer ?
#
loop_
_entity_poly.entity_id
_entity_poly.type
_entity_poly.pdbx_seq_one_letter_code
_entity_poly.pdbx_strand_id
1 'polypeptide(L)' 'HARILYGVNDHHKAEALFKALGRALDTATRIDQRISGELPSTKEFLES' A
#
# COMPACT_ATOMS: atom_id res chain seq x y z
N HIS A 1 -1.63 -3.32 -6.34
CA HIS A 1 -2.75 -4.17 -6.79
C HIS A 1 -3.95 -3.88 -5.91
N ALA A 2 -5.16 -3.85 -6.48
CA ALA A 2 -6.39 -3.65 -5.71
C ALA A 2 -7.50 -4.51 -6.32
N ARG A 3 -8.26 -5.21 -5.47
CA ARG A 3 -9.35 -6.09 -5.89
C ARG A 3 -10.46 -6.08 -4.86
N ILE A 4 -11.70 -5.96 -5.34
CA ILE A 4 -12.90 -6.22 -4.53
C ILE A 4 -13.25 -7.70 -4.69
N LEU A 5 -13.33 -8.43 -3.58
CA LEU A 5 -13.65 -9.86 -3.58
C LEU A 5 -15.15 -10.09 -3.80
N TYR A 6 -15.99 -9.24 -3.22
CA TYR A 6 -17.45 -9.28 -3.34
C TYR A 6 -18.06 -7.94 -2.96
N GLY A 7 -19.31 -7.72 -3.39
CA GLY A 7 -20.12 -6.55 -3.04
C GLY A 7 -21.26 -6.37 -4.02
N VAL A 8 -22.36 -5.76 -3.59
CA VAL A 8 -23.54 -5.48 -4.43
C VAL A 8 -23.66 -4.01 -4.79
N ASN A 9 -23.31 -3.10 -3.87
CA ASN A 9 -23.40 -1.67 -4.08
C ASN A 9 -22.04 -1.09 -4.51
N ASP A 10 -22.01 -0.37 -5.63
CA ASP A 10 -20.76 0.13 -6.20
C ASP A 10 -20.13 1.29 -5.41
N HIS A 11 -20.94 2.11 -4.72
CA HIS A 11 -20.43 3.13 -3.82
C HIS A 11 -19.64 2.49 -2.66
N HIS A 12 -20.20 1.46 -2.02
CA HIS A 12 -19.50 0.73 -0.96
C HIS A 12 -18.25 0.01 -1.46
N LYS A 13 -18.27 -0.56 -2.68
CA LYS A 13 -17.08 -1.19 -3.28
C LYS A 13 -15.96 -0.18 -3.49
N ALA A 14 -16.27 0.99 -4.06
CA ALA A 14 -15.28 2.04 -4.27
C ALA A 14 -14.70 2.51 -2.93
N GLU A 15 -15.56 2.81 -1.97
CA GLU A 15 -15.13 3.25 -0.63
C GLU A 15 -14.26 2.21 0.07
N ALA A 16 -14.64 0.93 0.03
CA ALA A 16 -13.84 -0.16 0.59
C ALA A 16 -12.47 -0.27 -0.08
N LEU A 17 -12.41 -0.14 -1.41
CA LEU A 17 -11.16 -0.17 -2.15
C LEU A 17 -10.22 0.98 -1.75
N PHE A 18 -10.74 2.21 -1.66
CA PHE A 18 -9.95 3.38 -1.26
C PHE A 18 -9.49 3.30 0.20
N LYS A 19 -10.34 2.84 1.12
CA LYS A 19 -9.95 2.63 2.52
C LYS A 19 -8.85 1.57 2.66
N ALA A 20 -8.96 0.46 1.93
CA ALA A 20 -7.95 -0.59 1.94
C ALA A 20 -6.63 -0.10 1.35
N LEU A 21 -6.68 0.63 0.22
CA LEU A 21 -5.50 1.21 -0.40
C LEU A 21 -4.81 2.22 0.53
N GLY A 22 -5.57 3.09 1.19
CA GLY A 22 -5.02 4.06 2.14
C GLY A 22 -4.23 3.39 3.27
N ARG A 23 -4.74 2.28 3.82
CA ARG A 23 -4.03 1.49 4.85
C ARG A 23 -2.77 0.81 4.30
N ALA A 24 -2.83 0.28 3.08
CA ALA A 24 -1.69 -0.34 2.45
C ALA A 24 -0.56 0.67 2.19
N LEU A 25 -0.90 1.87 1.70
CA LEU A 25 0.06 2.96 1.50
C LEU A 25 0.64 3.44 2.82
N ASP A 26 -0.19 3.70 3.85
CA ASP A 26 0.28 4.08 5.18
C ASP A 26 1.26 3.04 5.76
N THR A 27 0.99 1.75 5.53
CA THR A 27 1.91 0.69 5.97
C THR A 27 3.22 0.71 5.16
N ALA A 28 3.13 0.86 3.84
CA ALA A 28 4.28 0.79 2.94
C ALA A 28 5.22 2.01 3.05
N THR A 29 4.71 3.17 3.46
CA THR A 29 5.50 4.41 3.59
C THR A 29 6.03 4.66 5.01
N ARG A 30 5.68 3.81 5.99
CA ARG A 30 6.22 3.92 7.35
C ARG A 30 7.72 3.63 7.37
N ILE A 31 8.42 4.35 8.24
CA ILE A 31 9.83 4.08 8.54
C ILE A 31 9.93 2.74 9.27
N ASP A 32 10.59 1.77 8.65
CA ASP A 32 10.87 0.48 9.27
C ASP A 32 12.22 0.52 9.99
N GLN A 33 12.18 0.48 11.32
CA GLN A 33 13.37 0.51 12.18
C GLN A 33 14.29 -0.69 11.96
N ARG A 34 13.79 -1.81 11.42
CA ARG A 34 14.60 -3.02 11.17
C ARG A 34 15.56 -2.86 10.00
N ILE A 35 15.25 -1.93 9.09
CA ILE A 35 16.03 -1.67 7.87
C ILE A 35 17.13 -0.63 8.15
N SER A 36 17.18 -0.05 9.35
CA SER A 36 18.22 0.89 9.79
C SER A 36 18.51 2.05 8.82
N GLY A 37 17.52 2.43 8.01
CA GLY A 37 17.65 3.49 6.99
C GLY A 37 18.25 3.04 5.65
N GLU A 38 18.51 1.75 5.47
CA GLU A 38 18.99 1.19 4.20
C GLU A 38 17.89 1.20 3.13
N LEU A 39 18.29 1.27 1.86
CA LEU A 39 17.35 1.22 0.75
C LEU A 39 16.84 -0.22 0.58
N PRO A 40 15.52 -0.48 0.62
CA PRO A 40 14.97 -1.83 0.48
C PRO A 40 14.95 -2.29 -0.99
N SER A 41 16.11 -2.28 -1.65
CA SER A 41 16.29 -2.66 -3.06
C SER A 41 17.63 -3.35 -3.24
N THR A 42 17.64 -4.58 -3.77
CA THR A 42 18.89 -5.32 -4.05
C THR A 42 19.77 -4.68 -5.12
N LYS A 43 19.28 -3.66 -5.81
CA LYS A 43 20.02 -2.88 -6.80
C LYS A 43 20.59 -1.59 -6.22
N GLU A 44 20.36 -1.31 -4.93
CA GLU A 44 20.78 -0.08 -4.25
C GLU A 44 20.34 1.21 -4.96
N PHE A 45 19.30 1.13 -5.80
CA PHE A 45 18.78 2.23 -6.58
C PHE A 45 17.24 2.23 -6.59
N LEU A 46 16.68 3.42 -6.41
CA LEU A 46 15.26 3.73 -6.54
C LEU A 46 15.15 5.12 -7.19
N GLU A 47 14.36 5.22 -8.25
CA GLU A 47 14.15 6.47 -8.98
C GLU A 47 13.12 7.35 -8.25
N SER A 48 13.34 8.66 -8.28
CA SER A 48 12.51 9.68 -7.63
C SER A 48 11.51 10.30 -8.59
#